data_AF-A0A6M1M4Y9-F1
#
_entry.id   AF-A0A6M1M4Y9-F1
#
_cell.length_a   1.000
_cell.length_b   1.000
_cell.length_c   1.000
_cell.angle_alpha   90.00
_cell.angle_beta   90.00
_cell.angle_gamma   90.00
#
_symmetry.space_group_name_H-M   'P 1'
#
loop_
_entity.id
_entity.type
_entity.pdbx_description
1 polymer ?
#
loop_
_entity_poly.entity_id
_entity_poly.type
_entity_poly.pdbx_seq_one_letter_code
_entity_poly.pdbx_strand_id
1 'polypeptide(L)'
;MRRVEQDDTARTVTGLAGRFTALVRAAGKGKTVTDDQDADAAADISAWITQARSCDAPAIATFASGLEADIAAVRAALTEPWSSGQAEGQVNRLKLIKRQCYGRAGLNLLKCRMVLAA
;
A
#
# COMPACT_ATOMS: atom_id res chain seq x y z
N MET A 1 8.85 -29.29 18.52
CA MET A 1 9.14 -27.88 18.81
C MET A 1 8.91 -26.97 17.59
N ARG A 2 9.57 -27.21 16.45
CA ARG A 2 9.48 -26.36 15.24
C ARG A 2 8.07 -26.02 14.70
N ARG A 3 7.08 -26.90 14.90
CA ARG A 3 5.69 -26.69 14.44
C ARG A 3 4.90 -25.73 15.34
N VAL A 4 5.19 -25.72 16.65
CA VAL A 4 4.52 -24.85 17.63
C VAL A 4 5.01 -23.41 17.47
N GLU A 5 6.32 -23.20 17.30
CA GLU A 5 6.92 -21.88 17.01
C GLU A 5 6.39 -21.28 15.69
N GLN A 6 6.13 -22.13 14.70
CA GLN A 6 5.58 -21.70 13.41
C GLN A 6 4.10 -21.30 13.51
N ASP A 7 3.31 -22.00 14.34
CA ASP A 7 1.91 -21.63 14.62
C ASP A 7 1.82 -20.32 15.42
N ASP A 8 2.72 -20.08 16.38
CA ASP A 8 2.78 -18.82 17.14
C ASP A 8 3.22 -17.65 16.25
N THR A 9 4.19 -17.86 15.37
CA THR A 9 4.60 -16.86 14.37
C THR A 9 3.44 -16.54 13.43
N ALA A 10 2.74 -17.57 12.91
CA ALA A 10 1.59 -17.38 12.03
C ALA A 10 0.46 -16.61 12.70
N ARG A 11 0.22 -16.85 14.00
CA ARG A 11 -0.77 -16.12 14.79
C ARG A 11 -0.40 -14.64 14.95
N THR A 12 0.87 -14.36 15.26
CA THR A 12 1.39 -12.98 15.36
C THR A 12 1.27 -12.24 14.04
N VAL A 13 1.66 -12.87 12.93
CA VAL A 13 1.54 -12.30 11.58
C VAL A 13 0.08 -12.00 11.24
N THR A 14 -0.84 -12.93 11.53
CA THR A 14 -2.28 -12.74 11.29
C THR A 14 -2.84 -11.59 12.11
N GLY A 15 -2.41 -11.45 13.37
CA GLY A 15 -2.78 -10.32 14.23
C GLY A 15 -2.27 -8.98 13.68
N LEU A 16 -1.02 -8.92 13.24
CA LEU A 16 -0.43 -7.73 12.62
C LEU A 16 -1.15 -7.35 11.33
N ALA A 17 -1.42 -8.31 10.45
CA ALA A 17 -2.14 -8.08 9.20
C ALA A 17 -3.58 -7.60 9.43
N GLY A 18 -4.26 -8.17 10.44
CA GLY A 18 -5.60 -7.76 10.85
C GLY A 18 -5.63 -6.31 11.35
N ARG A 19 -4.69 -5.94 12.24
CA ARG A 19 -4.55 -4.56 12.73
C ARG A 19 -4.23 -3.58 11.62
N PHE A 20 -3.30 -3.91 10.73
CA PHE A 20 -2.97 -3.08 9.57
C PHE A 20 -4.19 -2.84 8.68
N THR A 21 -4.94 -3.90 8.38
CA THR A 21 -6.17 -3.80 7.58
C THR A 21 -7.22 -2.92 8.25
N ALA A 22 -7.37 -3.01 9.58
CA ALA A 22 -8.27 -2.16 10.34
C ALA A 22 -7.86 -0.69 10.25
N LEU A 23 -6.56 -0.38 10.40
CA LEU A 23 -6.03 0.99 10.28
C LEU A 23 -6.28 1.58 8.89
N VAL A 24 -5.92 0.85 7.83
CA VAL A 24 -6.13 1.30 6.45
C VAL A 24 -7.62 1.46 6.14
N ARG A 25 -8.48 0.57 6.63
CA ARG A 25 -9.93 0.69 6.44
C ARG A 25 -10.51 1.89 7.19
N ALA A 26 -10.02 2.18 8.39
CA ALA A 26 -10.43 3.36 9.15
C ALA A 26 -10.08 4.65 8.37
N ALA A 27 -8.89 4.71 7.78
CA ALA A 27 -8.46 5.84 6.95
C ALA A 27 -9.19 5.92 5.59
N GLY A 28 -9.57 4.78 5.00
CA GLY A 28 -10.18 4.72 3.66
C GLY A 28 -11.68 5.07 3.59
N LYS A 29 -12.36 5.32 4.71
CA LYS A 29 -13.75 5.80 4.68
C LYS A 29 -13.76 7.28 4.30
N GLY A 30 -14.21 7.56 3.06
CA GLY A 30 -14.43 8.88 2.45
C GLY A 30 -14.27 10.06 3.39
N LYS A 31 -13.04 10.57 3.45
CA LYS A 31 -12.66 11.62 4.38
C LYS A 31 -13.25 12.95 3.93
N THR A 32 -14.21 13.47 4.68
CA THR A 32 -14.65 14.86 4.57
C THR A 32 -13.59 15.77 5.17
N VAL A 33 -13.37 16.94 4.54
CA VAL A 33 -12.20 17.84 4.64
C VAL A 33 -11.88 18.40 6.04
N THR A 34 -12.49 17.95 7.12
CA THR A 34 -12.20 18.46 8.46
C THR A 34 -12.42 17.36 9.49
N ASP A 35 -11.35 16.77 10.04
CA ASP A 35 -11.42 16.29 11.42
C ASP A 35 -10.03 16.12 12.06
N ASP A 36 -9.95 16.39 13.36
CA ASP A 36 -8.74 16.28 14.20
C ASP A 36 -8.24 14.82 14.37
N GLN A 37 -8.91 13.84 13.74
CA GLN A 37 -8.61 12.40 13.78
C GLN A 37 -7.36 11.99 12.97
N ASP A 38 -6.77 12.93 12.24
CA ASP A 38 -5.65 12.69 11.29
C ASP A 38 -4.32 12.44 11.99
N ALA A 39 -4.13 13.08 13.14
CA ALA A 39 -2.94 12.88 13.96
C ALA A 39 -2.95 11.48 14.61
N ASP A 40 -4.13 10.97 14.96
CA ASP A 40 -4.30 9.70 15.67
C ASP A 40 -4.01 8.51 14.75
N ALA A 41 -4.52 8.53 13.52
CA ALA A 41 -4.22 7.50 12.52
C ALA A 41 -2.73 7.44 12.12
N ALA A 42 -2.05 8.60 12.07
CA ALA A 42 -0.61 8.69 11.79
C ALA A 42 0.26 8.18 12.96
N ALA A 43 -0.18 8.41 14.20
CA ALA A 43 0.47 7.86 15.38
C ALA A 43 0.28 6.33 15.44
N ASP A 44 -0.93 5.84 15.16
CA ASP A 44 -1.27 4.43 15.17
C ASP A 44 -0.49 3.60 14.14
N ILE A 45 -0.28 4.13 12.93
CA ILE A 45 0.52 3.43 11.92
C ILE A 45 2.00 3.38 12.32
N SER A 46 2.53 4.43 12.94
CA SER A 46 3.93 4.47 13.40
C SER A 46 4.18 3.45 14.52
N ALA A 47 3.23 3.33 15.45
CA ALA A 47 3.25 2.30 16.48
C ALA A 47 3.16 0.88 15.88
N TRP A 48 2.29 0.69 14.88
CA TRP A 48 2.19 -0.59 14.18
C TRP A 48 3.49 -0.96 13.45
N ILE A 49 4.13 -0.02 12.74
CA ILE A 49 5.41 -0.24 12.06
C ILE A 49 6.48 -0.68 13.06
N THR A 50 6.58 0.01 14.20
CA THR A 50 7.55 -0.33 15.26
C THR A 50 7.36 -1.77 15.74
N GLN A 51 6.12 -2.18 15.99
CA GLN A 51 5.80 -3.54 16.42
C GLN A 51 6.04 -4.59 15.31
N ALA A 52 5.73 -4.26 14.05
CA ALA A 52 5.93 -5.16 12.92
C ALA A 52 7.42 -5.40 12.62
N ARG A 53 8.30 -4.43 12.90
CA ARG A 53 9.75 -4.58 12.76
C ARG A 53 10.38 -5.55 13.76
N SER A 54 9.83 -5.62 14.97
CA SER A 54 10.29 -6.57 16.00
C SER A 54 9.65 -7.96 15.87
N CYS A 55 8.92 -8.23 14.79
CA CYS A 55 8.30 -9.54 14.56
C CYS A 55 9.33 -10.56 14.07
N ASP A 56 9.27 -11.78 14.59
CA ASP A 56 10.15 -12.89 14.20
C ASP A 56 9.96 -13.36 12.75
N ALA A 57 8.97 -12.82 12.03
CA ALA A 57 8.74 -13.07 10.60
C ALA A 57 9.52 -12.05 9.73
N PRO A 58 10.59 -12.48 9.02
CA PRO A 58 11.46 -11.55 8.27
C PRO A 58 10.73 -10.78 7.16
N ALA A 59 9.72 -11.39 6.55
CA ALA A 59 8.91 -10.75 5.51
C ALA A 59 8.12 -9.55 6.06
N ILE A 60 7.58 -9.67 7.28
CA ILE A 60 6.83 -8.60 7.93
C ILE A 60 7.76 -7.48 8.40
N ALA A 61 8.92 -7.83 8.97
CA ALA A 61 9.92 -6.85 9.37
C ALA A 61 10.47 -6.05 8.18
N THR A 62 10.71 -6.72 7.04
CA THR A 62 11.15 -6.06 5.79
C THR A 62 10.07 -5.15 5.22
N PHE A 63 8.81 -5.61 5.22
CA PHE A 63 7.67 -4.79 4.81
C PHE A 63 7.52 -3.53 5.66
N ALA A 64 7.59 -3.66 6.98
CA ALA A 64 7.53 -2.54 7.91
C ALA A 64 8.70 -1.56 7.72
N SER A 65 9.90 -2.06 7.43
CA SER A 65 11.06 -1.21 7.12
C SER A 65 10.87 -0.41 5.82
N GLY A 66 10.22 -1.00 4.81
CA GLY A 66 9.84 -0.27 3.59
C GLY A 66 8.82 0.84 3.86
N LEU A 67 7.79 0.55 4.67
CA LEU A 67 6.81 1.56 5.06
C LEU A 67 7.43 2.71 5.88
N GLU A 68 8.41 2.42 6.72
CA GLU A 68 9.14 3.43 7.48
C GLU A 68 9.99 4.33 6.57
N ALA A 69 10.66 3.74 5.57
CA ALA A 69 11.43 4.51 4.59
C ALA A 69 10.55 5.50 3.82
N ASP A 70 9.31 5.11 3.49
CA ASP A 70 8.33 5.91 2.78
C ASP A 70 7.26 6.55 3.69
N ILE A 71 7.57 6.79 4.98
CA ILE A 71 6.59 7.22 5.99
C ILE A 71 5.83 8.48 5.61
N ALA A 72 6.45 9.41 4.89
CA ALA A 72 5.78 10.63 4.41
C ALA A 72 4.64 10.30 3.44
N ALA A 73 4.86 9.37 2.51
CA ALA A 73 3.84 8.90 1.57
C ALA A 73 2.76 8.08 2.27
N VAL A 74 3.13 7.25 3.24
CA VAL A 74 2.18 6.47 4.04
C VAL A 74 1.25 7.38 4.85
N ARG A 75 1.82 8.42 5.49
CA ARG A 75 1.02 9.42 6.22
C ARG A 75 0.07 10.14 5.28
N ALA A 76 0.58 10.65 4.16
CA ALA A 76 -0.25 11.31 3.16
C ALA A 76 -1.39 10.39 2.66
N ALA A 77 -1.13 9.10 2.43
CA ALA A 77 -2.14 8.15 2.00
C ALA A 77 -3.25 7.89 3.05
N LEU A 78 -2.98 8.13 4.33
CA LEU A 78 -3.96 8.00 5.42
C LEU A 78 -4.64 9.33 5.76
N THR A 79 -3.97 10.46 5.53
CA THR A 79 -4.49 11.78 5.87
C THR A 79 -5.26 12.44 4.74
N GLU A 80 -4.78 12.29 3.50
CA GLU A 80 -5.33 12.97 2.34
C GLU A 80 -6.57 12.26 1.78
N PRO A 81 -7.53 13.01 1.21
CA PRO A 81 -8.70 12.42 0.55
C PRO A 81 -8.38 11.85 -0.85
N TRP A 82 -7.17 12.05 -1.35
CA TRP A 82 -6.77 11.69 -2.71
C TRP A 82 -6.26 10.25 -2.79
N SER A 83 -6.74 9.50 -3.78
CA SER A 83 -6.27 8.15 -4.07
C SER A 83 -5.33 8.09 -5.28
N SER A 84 -4.27 7.30 -5.21
CA SER A 84 -3.41 6.96 -6.35
C SER A 84 -4.12 6.10 -7.41
N GLY A 85 -5.33 5.61 -7.14
CA GLY A 85 -6.03 4.65 -8.01
C GLY A 85 -6.26 5.13 -9.43
N GLN A 86 -6.50 6.42 -9.65
CA GLN A 86 -6.61 6.98 -11.02
C GLN A 86 -5.28 6.91 -11.77
N ALA A 87 -4.18 7.33 -11.13
CA ALA A 87 -2.85 7.27 -11.73
C ALA A 87 -2.43 5.82 -12.01
N GLU A 88 -2.65 4.92 -11.05
CA GLU A 88 -2.38 3.48 -11.21
C GLU A 88 -3.22 2.86 -12.32
N GLY A 89 -4.49 3.24 -12.45
CA GLY A 89 -5.37 2.82 -13.53
C GLY A 89 -4.82 3.21 -14.92
N GLN A 90 -4.39 4.46 -15.07
CA GLN A 90 -3.77 4.92 -16.33
C GLN A 90 -2.44 4.20 -16.61
N VAL A 91 -1.60 4.00 -15.59
CA VAL A 91 -0.35 3.25 -15.72
C VAL A 91 -0.61 1.79 -16.12
N ASN A 92 -1.62 1.15 -15.53
CA ASN A 92 -2.00 -0.22 -15.86
C ASN A 92 -2.50 -0.32 -17.31
N ARG A 93 -3.34 0.62 -17.74
CA ARG A 93 -3.81 0.72 -19.12
C ARG A 93 -2.66 0.91 -20.12
N LEU A 94 -1.71 1.80 -19.82
CA LEU A 94 -0.52 1.98 -20.63
C LEU A 94 0.33 0.70 -20.70
N LYS A 95 0.54 0.02 -19.56
CA LYS A 95 1.25 -1.27 -19.49
C LYS A 95 0.54 -2.33 -20.34
N LEU A 96 -0.79 -2.39 -20.31
CA LEU A 96 -1.59 -3.30 -21.12
C LEU A 96 -1.37 -3.07 -22.62
N ILE A 97 -1.49 -1.82 -23.09
CA ILE A 97 -1.27 -1.48 -24.50
C ILE A 97 0.16 -1.84 -24.92
N LYS A 98 1.17 -1.53 -24.09
CA LYS A 98 2.57 -1.89 -24.38
C LYS A 98 2.76 -3.40 -24.48
N ARG A 99 2.08 -4.20 -23.64
CA ARG A 99 2.08 -5.67 -23.71
C ARG A 99 1.39 -6.20 -24.98
N GLN A 100 0.27 -5.60 -25.39
CA GLN A 100 -0.40 -5.93 -26.67
C GLN A 100 0.47 -5.62 -27.88
N CYS A 101 1.39 -4.65 -27.77
CA CYS A 101 2.40 -4.35 -28.78
C CYS A 101 3.66 -5.23 -28.67
N TYR A 102 3.66 -6.28 -27.83
CA TYR A 102 4.85 -7.10 -27.55
C TYR A 102 6.08 -6.29 -27.12
N GLY A 103 5.88 -5.14 -26.48
CA GLY A 103 6.96 -4.23 -26.08
C GLY A 103 7.63 -3.47 -27.24
N ARG A 104 7.18 -3.64 -28.49
CA ARG A 104 7.78 -3.04 -29.69
C ARG A 104 7.25 -1.65 -30.04
N ALA A 105 6.22 -1.17 -29.33
CA ALA A 105 5.69 0.17 -29.55
C ALA A 105 6.57 1.24 -28.91
N GLY A 106 7.09 2.16 -29.74
CA GLY A 106 7.72 3.40 -29.30
C GLY A 106 6.69 4.40 -28.74
N LEU A 107 7.19 5.51 -28.19
CA LEU A 107 6.36 6.51 -27.50
C LEU A 107 5.23 7.09 -28.36
N ASN A 108 5.50 7.40 -29.63
CA ASN A 108 4.49 7.95 -30.55
C ASN A 108 3.34 6.95 -30.78
N LEU A 109 3.67 5.67 -31.00
CA LEU A 109 2.66 4.63 -31.19
C LEU A 109 1.86 4.37 -29.91
N LEU A 110 2.51 4.36 -28.75
CA LEU A 110 1.82 4.23 -27.46
C LEU A 110 0.85 5.38 -27.22
N LYS A 111 1.25 6.63 -27.50
CA LYS A 111 0.37 7.81 -27.39
C LYS A 111 -0.85 7.67 -28.30
N CYS A 112 -0.66 7.35 -29.58
CA CYS A 112 -1.77 7.16 -30.51
C CYS A 112 -2.75 6.08 -30.04
N ARG A 113 -2.24 4.90 -29.61
CA ARG A 113 -3.09 3.82 -29.13
C ARG A 113 -3.80 4.15 -27.82
N MET A 114 -3.18 4.93 -26.94
CA MET A 114 -3.79 5.35 -25.67
C MET A 114 -4.93 6.36 -25.87
N VAL A 115 -4.79 7.28 -26.84
CA VAL A 115 -5.87 8.19 -27.24
C VAL A 115 -7.00 7.44 -27.94
N LEU A 116 -6.68 6.52 -28.85
CA LEU A 116 -7.69 5.75 -29.58
C LEU A 116 -8.47 4.75 -28.72
N ALA A 117 -7.88 4.27 -27.63
CA ALA A 117 -8.54 3.34 -26.72
C ALA A 117 -9.39 4.05 -25.65
N ALA A 118 -9.46 5.39 -25.66
CA ALA A 118 -10.09 6.22 -24.63
C ALA A 118 -11.55 6.47 -24.98
#